data_AF-A0A9E4CVF9-F1
#
_entry.id   AF-A0A9E4CVF9-F1
#
_cell.length_a   1.000
_cell.length_b   1.000
_cell.length_c   1.000
_cell.angle_alpha   90.00
_cell.angle_beta   90.00
_cell.angle_gamma   90.00
#
_symmetry.space_group_name_H-M   'P 1'
#
loop_
_entity.id
_entity.type
_entity.pdbx_description
1 polymer ?
#
loop_
_entity_poly.entity_id
_entity_poly.type
_entity_poly.pdbx_seq_one_letter_code
_entity_poly.pdbx_strand_id
1 'polypeptide(L)'
;MSQLKTRLQALSILDRAFTCISDEDLVAMVAAIPEDHRTALDQLCGAGEDGFEEDAARLLAMRSTAARGRMDGGLEQVCTLLTDACLAACIEALGDHSDNPTEAQLLEVTPALIEAHGLPTVRLMLAASVAGEAAASVMLTRVLKHDETLALPAAATVEATLLPAPQADDETKARRKAAKERKQAEARARREQQLKARGR
;
A
#
# COMPACT_ATOMS: atom_id res chain seq x y z
N MET A 1 19.71 0.42 -1.47
CA MET A 1 18.44 0.46 -2.20
C MET A 1 17.91 1.89 -2.17
N SER A 2 17.22 2.37 -3.21
CA SER A 2 16.60 3.71 -3.14
C SER A 2 15.44 3.69 -2.14
N GLN A 3 15.21 4.81 -1.44
CA GLN A 3 14.09 4.99 -0.50
C GLN A 3 12.75 4.63 -1.14
N LEU A 4 12.54 5.07 -2.40
CA LEU A 4 11.36 4.74 -3.19
C LEU A 4 11.15 3.22 -3.36
N LYS A 5 12.23 2.46 -3.57
CA LYS A 5 12.14 1.00 -3.73
C LYS A 5 11.71 0.33 -2.43
N THR A 6 12.28 0.74 -1.30
CA THR A 6 11.90 0.23 0.02
C THR A 6 10.43 0.54 0.31
N ARG A 7 9.99 1.76 0.03
CA ARG A 7 8.59 2.19 0.20
C ARG A 7 7.62 1.36 -0.65
N LEU A 8 7.92 1.16 -1.93
CA LEU A 8 7.10 0.34 -2.82
C LEU A 8 7.03 -1.13 -2.36
N GLN A 9 8.10 -1.65 -1.77
CA GLN A 9 8.10 -3.01 -1.19
C GLN A 9 7.20 -3.09 0.05
N ALA A 10 7.28 -2.10 0.96
CA ALA A 10 6.42 -2.03 2.13
C ALA A 10 4.93 -1.96 1.74
N LEU A 11 4.60 -1.09 0.78
CA LEU A 11 3.24 -1.00 0.22
C LEU A 11 2.79 -2.30 -0.47
N SER A 12 3.71 -3.10 -1.03
CA SER A 12 3.36 -4.42 -1.58
C SER A 12 2.89 -5.40 -0.52
N ILE A 13 3.48 -5.32 0.68
CA ILE A 13 3.14 -6.20 1.80
C ILE A 13 1.78 -5.77 2.37
N LEU A 14 1.55 -4.46 2.54
CA LEU A 14 0.28 -3.92 2.99
C LEU A 14 -0.88 -4.27 2.04
N ASP A 15 -0.69 -4.03 0.75
CA ASP A 15 -1.67 -4.34 -0.29
C ASP A 15 -2.03 -5.83 -0.31
N ARG A 16 -1.03 -6.71 -0.18
CA ARG A 16 -1.24 -8.16 -0.06
C ARG A 16 -2.00 -8.52 1.22
N ALA A 17 -1.63 -7.94 2.37
CA ALA A 17 -2.31 -8.20 3.63
C ALA A 17 -3.79 -7.82 3.54
N PHE A 18 -4.10 -6.65 2.99
CA PHE A 18 -5.47 -6.17 2.79
C PHE A 18 -6.26 -7.02 1.79
N THR A 19 -5.65 -7.41 0.68
CA THR A 19 -6.31 -8.22 -0.37
C THR A 19 -6.65 -9.64 0.12
N CYS A 20 -5.90 -10.18 1.08
CA CYS A 20 -6.17 -11.49 1.66
C CYS A 20 -7.35 -11.51 2.65
N ILE A 21 -7.89 -10.36 3.05
CA ILE A 21 -9.00 -10.27 4.01
C ILE A 21 -10.31 -10.62 3.28
N SER A 22 -11.06 -11.55 3.85
CA SER A 22 -12.38 -11.93 3.32
C SER A 22 -13.38 -10.79 3.49
N ASP A 23 -14.48 -10.80 2.72
CA ASP A 23 -15.51 -9.78 2.89
C ASP A 23 -16.16 -9.86 4.30
N GLU A 24 -16.37 -11.07 4.81
CA GLU A 24 -16.90 -11.29 6.17
C GLU A 24 -15.99 -10.70 7.25
N ASP A 25 -14.68 -10.98 7.18
CA ASP A 25 -13.71 -10.41 8.11
C ASP A 25 -13.68 -8.88 7.99
N LEU A 26 -13.77 -8.34 6.77
CA LEU A 26 -13.72 -6.90 6.54
C LEU A 26 -14.96 -6.19 7.10
N VAL A 27 -16.15 -6.79 7.00
CA VAL A 27 -17.35 -6.30 7.70
C VAL A 27 -17.14 -6.32 9.21
N ALA A 28 -16.63 -7.42 9.76
CA ALA A 28 -16.37 -7.54 11.19
C ALA A 28 -15.36 -6.48 11.69
N MET A 29 -14.31 -6.22 10.92
CA MET A 29 -13.32 -5.19 11.22
C MET A 29 -13.95 -3.79 11.23
N VAL A 30 -14.77 -3.46 10.24
CA VAL A 30 -15.49 -2.17 10.19
C VAL A 30 -16.48 -2.02 11.34
N ALA A 31 -17.15 -3.10 11.74
CA ALA A 31 -18.07 -3.07 12.87
C ALA A 31 -17.34 -2.89 14.22
N ALA A 32 -16.08 -3.31 14.31
CA ALA A 32 -15.28 -3.29 15.54
C ALA A 32 -14.56 -1.95 15.78
N ILE A 33 -14.39 -1.10 14.78
CA ILE A 33 -13.72 0.21 14.96
C ILE A 33 -14.66 1.25 15.58
N PRO A 34 -14.12 2.26 16.29
CA PRO A 34 -14.91 3.36 16.83
C PRO A 34 -15.77 4.05 15.77
N GLU A 35 -16.93 4.58 16.17
CA GLU A 35 -17.87 5.26 15.27
C GLU A 35 -17.23 6.43 14.50
N ASP A 36 -16.38 7.21 15.16
CA ASP A 36 -15.64 8.30 14.53
C ASP A 36 -14.68 7.77 13.44
N HIS A 37 -14.03 6.62 13.67
CA HIS A 37 -13.15 6.00 12.69
C HIS A 37 -13.94 5.40 11.52
N ARG A 38 -15.11 4.81 11.79
CA ARG A 38 -16.02 4.34 10.74
C ARG A 38 -16.51 5.50 9.87
N THR A 39 -16.87 6.63 10.48
CA THR A 39 -17.29 7.84 9.76
C THR A 39 -16.15 8.38 8.89
N ALA A 40 -14.94 8.46 9.43
CA ALA A 40 -13.76 8.87 8.66
C ALA A 40 -13.44 7.91 7.52
N LEU A 41 -13.59 6.59 7.74
CA LEU A 41 -13.41 5.55 6.74
C LEU A 41 -14.44 5.68 5.60
N ASP A 42 -15.71 5.91 5.94
CA ASP A 42 -16.78 6.08 4.99
C ASP A 42 -16.53 7.32 4.10
N GLN A 43 -16.16 8.45 4.71
CA GLN A 43 -15.79 9.67 3.98
C GLN A 43 -14.56 9.47 3.07
N LEU A 44 -13.53 8.80 3.57
CA LEU A 44 -12.34 8.44 2.79
C LEU A 44 -12.70 7.58 1.56
N CYS A 45 -13.72 6.74 1.69
CA CYS A 45 -14.22 5.90 0.60
C CYS A 45 -15.27 6.59 -0.29
N GLY A 46 -15.54 7.87 -0.06
CA GLY A 46 -16.42 8.69 -0.89
C GLY A 46 -17.90 8.58 -0.54
N ALA A 47 -18.24 8.17 0.68
CA ALA A 47 -19.62 8.22 1.16
C ALA A 47 -20.13 9.67 1.30
N GLY A 48 -21.45 9.84 1.26
CA GLY A 48 -22.12 11.09 1.62
C GLY A 48 -22.17 11.32 3.14
N GLU A 49 -22.88 12.36 3.58
CA GLU A 49 -23.03 12.71 5.00
C GLU A 49 -23.58 11.55 5.85
N ASP A 50 -24.47 10.75 5.28
CA ASP A 50 -25.12 9.62 5.95
C ASP A 50 -24.32 8.30 5.92
N GLY A 51 -23.11 8.30 5.31
CA GLY A 51 -22.28 7.10 5.19
C GLY A 51 -22.79 6.09 4.15
N PHE A 52 -22.40 4.81 4.30
CA PHE A 52 -22.94 3.72 3.48
C PHE A 52 -24.07 2.98 4.20
N GLU A 53 -25.20 2.80 3.51
CA GLU A 53 -26.35 2.03 4.01
C GLU A 53 -26.12 0.51 4.00
N GLU A 54 -25.44 0.01 2.96
CA GLU A 54 -25.19 -1.42 2.76
C GLU A 54 -23.69 -1.74 2.90
N ASP A 55 -23.38 -2.81 3.65
CA ASP A 55 -22.00 -3.28 3.80
C ASP A 55 -21.36 -3.62 2.44
N ALA A 56 -22.10 -4.22 1.52
CA ALA A 56 -21.59 -4.54 0.19
C ALA A 56 -21.10 -3.29 -0.57
N ALA A 57 -21.83 -2.18 -0.46
CA ALA A 57 -21.45 -0.90 -1.08
C ALA A 57 -20.21 -0.31 -0.40
N ARG A 58 -20.15 -0.35 0.94
CA ARG A 58 -18.98 0.08 1.72
C ARG A 58 -17.74 -0.73 1.34
N LEU A 59 -17.83 -2.06 1.32
CA LEU A 59 -16.71 -2.93 1.00
C LEU A 59 -16.21 -2.70 -0.43
N LEU A 60 -17.11 -2.55 -1.40
CA LEU A 60 -16.73 -2.24 -2.78
C LEU A 60 -15.98 -0.91 -2.86
N ALA A 61 -16.46 0.12 -2.15
CA ALA A 61 -15.82 1.43 -2.11
C ALA A 61 -14.43 1.35 -1.43
N MET A 62 -14.32 0.67 -0.29
CA MET A 62 -13.06 0.44 0.41
C MET A 62 -12.05 -0.29 -0.46
N ARG A 63 -12.44 -1.40 -1.10
CA ARG A 63 -11.55 -2.16 -2.00
C ARG A 63 -11.12 -1.31 -3.20
N SER A 64 -12.03 -0.51 -3.76
CA SER A 64 -11.73 0.40 -4.87
C SER A 64 -10.76 1.52 -4.46
N THR A 65 -10.94 2.08 -3.27
CA THR A 65 -10.06 3.09 -2.69
C THR A 65 -8.69 2.51 -2.40
N ALA A 66 -8.60 1.33 -1.79
CA ALA A 66 -7.33 0.64 -1.54
C ALA A 66 -6.58 0.31 -2.84
N ALA A 67 -7.28 -0.19 -3.88
CA ALA A 67 -6.67 -0.56 -5.16
C ALA A 67 -6.03 0.63 -5.91
N ARG A 68 -6.65 1.81 -5.84
CA ARG A 68 -6.06 3.07 -6.36
C ARG A 68 -5.07 3.71 -5.38
N GLY A 69 -5.27 3.37 -4.10
CA GLY A 69 -4.68 3.91 -2.88
C GLY A 69 -3.17 3.83 -2.73
N ARG A 70 -2.52 3.04 -3.59
CA ARG A 70 -1.09 2.75 -3.46
C ARG A 70 -0.20 3.94 -3.82
N MET A 71 -0.69 4.88 -4.64
CA MET A 71 0.07 6.06 -5.07
C MET A 71 -0.35 7.35 -4.38
N ASP A 72 -1.61 7.46 -3.97
CA ASP A 72 -2.18 8.65 -3.31
C ASP A 72 -2.34 8.50 -1.79
N GLY A 73 -2.00 7.33 -1.24
CA GLY A 73 -2.04 7.02 0.19
C GLY A 73 -3.39 6.51 0.69
N GLY A 74 -4.40 6.33 -0.17
CA GLY A 74 -5.71 5.82 0.24
C GLY A 74 -5.65 4.43 0.88
N LEU A 75 -4.75 3.55 0.40
CA LEU A 75 -4.55 2.21 0.97
C LEU A 75 -4.09 2.30 2.43
N GLU A 76 -3.14 3.19 2.70
CA GLU A 76 -2.58 3.34 4.03
C GLU A 76 -3.59 3.93 5.00
N GLN A 77 -4.31 4.96 4.57
CA GLN A 77 -5.34 5.58 5.41
C GLN A 77 -6.45 4.58 5.78
N VAL A 78 -6.93 3.78 4.81
CA VAL A 78 -7.90 2.70 5.09
C VAL A 78 -7.33 1.72 6.11
N CYS A 79 -6.11 1.21 5.89
CA CYS A 79 -5.52 0.22 6.78
C CYS A 79 -5.21 0.78 8.17
N THR A 80 -4.80 2.04 8.29
CA THR A 80 -4.58 2.71 9.58
C THR A 80 -5.86 2.75 10.39
N LEU A 81 -6.97 3.21 9.81
CA LEU A 81 -8.25 3.28 10.51
C LEU A 81 -8.74 1.90 10.96
N LEU A 82 -8.59 0.89 10.11
CA LEU A 82 -9.01 -0.49 10.41
C LEU A 82 -8.17 -1.18 11.49
N THR A 83 -6.93 -0.74 11.70
CA THR A 83 -5.97 -1.43 12.59
C THR A 83 -5.67 -0.66 13.87
N ASP A 84 -6.18 0.57 14.01
CA ASP A 84 -5.81 1.48 15.10
C ASP A 84 -5.99 0.85 16.49
N ALA A 85 -7.16 0.26 16.77
CA ALA A 85 -7.42 -0.40 18.06
C ALA A 85 -6.48 -1.59 18.32
N CYS A 86 -6.18 -2.38 17.28
CA CYS A 86 -5.24 -3.51 17.38
C CYS A 86 -3.80 -3.05 17.60
N LEU A 87 -3.40 -1.95 16.95
CA LEU A 87 -2.10 -1.33 17.14
C LEU A 87 -1.95 -0.78 18.56
N ALA A 88 -2.98 -0.08 19.07
CA ALA A 88 -3.00 0.43 20.44
C ALA A 88 -2.84 -0.70 21.47
N ALA A 89 -3.59 -1.79 21.31
CA ALA A 89 -3.46 -2.98 22.17
C ALA A 89 -2.06 -3.62 22.08
N CYS A 90 -1.47 -3.67 20.89
CA CYS A 90 -0.11 -4.18 20.70
C CYS A 90 0.94 -3.30 21.40
N ILE A 91 0.82 -1.97 21.28
CA ILE A 91 1.70 -1.01 21.96
C ILE A 91 1.58 -1.16 23.48
N GLU A 92 0.37 -1.25 24.01
CA GLU A 92 0.13 -1.46 25.45
C GLU A 92 0.75 -2.77 25.94
N ALA A 93 0.53 -3.87 25.21
CA ALA A 93 1.06 -5.18 25.57
C ALA A 93 2.59 -5.25 25.51
N LEU A 94 3.22 -4.54 24.56
CA LEU A 94 4.68 -4.47 24.45
C LEU A 94 5.33 -3.51 25.45
N GLY A 95 4.58 -2.55 25.99
CA GLY A 95 5.06 -1.56 26.94
C GLY A 95 6.28 -0.80 26.41
N ASP A 96 7.36 -0.76 27.21
CA ASP A 96 8.63 -0.09 26.90
C ASP A 96 9.33 -0.63 25.64
N HIS A 97 8.91 -1.80 25.14
CA HIS A 97 9.46 -2.40 23.93
C HIS A 97 8.69 -2.05 22.66
N SER A 98 7.57 -1.35 22.75
CA SER A 98 6.65 -1.09 21.64
C SER A 98 7.29 -0.45 20.40
N ASP A 99 8.23 0.48 20.57
CA ASP A 99 8.91 1.14 19.45
C ASP A 99 9.81 0.21 18.63
N ASN A 100 10.45 -0.76 19.27
CA ASN A 100 11.39 -1.68 18.62
C ASN A 100 11.45 -3.04 19.35
N PRO A 101 10.37 -3.83 19.30
CA PRO A 101 10.32 -5.11 19.98
C PRO A 101 11.23 -6.12 19.28
N THR A 102 11.76 -7.06 20.07
CA THR A 102 12.32 -8.29 19.52
C THR A 102 11.21 -9.17 18.96
N GLU A 103 11.58 -10.11 18.08
CA GLU A 103 10.61 -11.07 17.54
C GLU A 103 9.97 -11.91 18.65
N ALA A 104 10.74 -12.33 19.66
CA ALA A 104 10.21 -13.10 20.78
C ALA A 104 9.14 -12.31 21.57
N GLN A 105 9.39 -11.02 21.85
CA GLN A 105 8.44 -10.15 22.55
C GLN A 105 7.15 -9.94 21.73
N LEU A 106 7.28 -9.74 20.42
CA LEU A 106 6.11 -9.62 19.54
C LEU A 106 5.29 -10.93 19.53
N LEU A 107 5.95 -12.07 19.40
CA LEU A 107 5.28 -13.37 19.35
C LEU A 107 4.65 -13.75 20.69
N GLU A 108 5.18 -13.27 21.81
CA GLU A 108 4.59 -13.47 23.14
C GLU A 108 3.22 -12.78 23.27
N VAL A 109 3.07 -11.56 22.75
CA VAL A 109 1.80 -10.81 22.83
C VAL A 109 0.80 -11.19 21.72
N THR A 110 1.29 -11.79 20.63
CA THR A 110 0.50 -12.10 19.43
C THR A 110 -0.75 -12.97 19.70
N PRO A 111 -0.71 -14.04 20.52
CA PRO A 111 -1.89 -14.88 20.75
C PRO A 111 -3.08 -14.11 21.32
N ALA A 112 -2.85 -13.23 22.30
CA ALA A 112 -3.90 -12.42 22.89
C ALA A 112 -4.46 -11.39 21.89
N LEU A 113 -3.60 -10.82 21.03
CA LEU A 113 -4.04 -9.93 19.96
C LEU A 113 -4.89 -10.64 18.92
N ILE A 114 -4.53 -11.88 18.55
CA ILE A 114 -5.32 -12.70 17.62
C ILE A 114 -6.67 -13.06 18.22
N GLU A 115 -6.72 -13.40 19.51
CA GLU A 115 -7.99 -13.67 20.21
C GLU A 115 -8.90 -12.44 20.24
N ALA A 116 -8.34 -11.25 20.49
CA ALA A 116 -9.11 -10.02 20.62
C ALA A 116 -9.56 -9.41 19.28
N HIS A 117 -8.72 -9.47 18.25
CA HIS A 117 -8.93 -8.73 17.00
C HIS A 117 -9.03 -9.61 15.75
N GLY A 118 -8.74 -10.91 15.87
CA GLY A 118 -8.66 -11.83 14.75
C GLY A 118 -7.33 -11.75 13.99
N LEU A 119 -6.96 -12.89 13.41
CA LEU A 119 -5.72 -13.04 12.63
C LEU A 119 -5.61 -12.07 11.44
N PRO A 120 -6.67 -11.79 10.65
CA PRO A 120 -6.59 -10.83 9.54
C PRO A 120 -6.19 -9.43 10.01
N THR A 121 -6.78 -8.95 11.10
CA THR A 121 -6.48 -7.63 11.69
C THR A 121 -5.05 -7.54 12.19
N VAL A 122 -4.57 -8.57 12.90
CA VAL A 122 -3.17 -8.60 13.38
C VAL A 122 -2.19 -8.57 12.21
N ARG A 123 -2.41 -9.40 11.17
CA ARG A 123 -1.57 -9.39 9.96
C ARG A 123 -1.60 -8.03 9.26
N LEU A 124 -2.77 -7.40 9.16
CA LEU A 124 -2.91 -6.07 8.55
C LEU A 124 -2.18 -5.00 9.38
N MET A 125 -2.29 -5.05 10.71
CA MET A 125 -1.62 -4.14 11.63
C MET A 125 -0.10 -4.21 11.48
N LEU A 126 0.48 -5.42 11.46
CA LEU A 126 1.93 -5.58 11.25
C LEU A 126 2.35 -5.05 9.88
N ALA A 127 1.54 -5.28 8.84
CA ALA A 127 1.83 -4.79 7.49
C ALA A 127 1.71 -3.26 7.38
N ALA A 128 0.75 -2.67 8.08
CA ALA A 128 0.56 -1.22 8.17
C ALA A 128 1.74 -0.57 8.90
N SER A 129 2.23 -1.18 9.99
CA SER A 129 3.44 -0.74 10.70
C SER A 129 4.69 -0.80 9.82
N VAL A 130 4.82 -1.81 8.95
CA VAL A 130 5.90 -1.86 7.94
C VAL A 130 5.76 -0.72 6.92
N ALA A 131 4.55 -0.42 6.46
CA ALA A 131 4.28 0.68 5.54
C ALA A 131 4.57 2.05 6.18
N GLY A 132 4.24 2.21 7.46
CA GLY A 132 4.51 3.40 8.28
C GLY A 132 5.97 3.53 8.74
N GLU A 133 6.88 2.70 8.24
CA GLU A 133 8.32 2.77 8.51
C GLU A 133 8.68 2.57 10.00
N ALA A 134 7.93 1.73 10.72
CA ALA A 134 8.24 1.38 12.11
C ALA A 134 9.69 0.87 12.24
N ALA A 135 10.38 1.15 13.35
CA ALA A 135 11.78 0.75 13.54
C ALA A 135 11.98 -0.77 13.40
N ALA A 136 10.97 -1.55 13.80
CA ALA A 136 10.93 -3.00 13.66
C ALA A 136 10.58 -3.53 12.25
N SER A 137 10.42 -2.68 11.23
CA SER A 137 9.92 -3.05 9.88
C SER A 137 10.63 -4.25 9.25
N VAL A 138 11.94 -4.40 9.47
CA VAL A 138 12.72 -5.55 8.95
C VAL A 138 12.28 -6.86 9.61
N MET A 139 12.10 -6.86 10.93
CA MET A 139 11.61 -8.00 11.70
C MET A 139 10.16 -8.32 11.32
N LEU A 140 9.29 -7.30 11.28
CA LEU A 140 7.89 -7.46 10.88
C LEU A 140 7.74 -8.06 9.47
N THR A 141 8.58 -7.59 8.52
CA THR A 141 8.63 -8.15 7.17
C THR A 141 9.03 -9.63 7.16
N ARG A 142 9.95 -10.04 8.06
CA ARG A 142 10.37 -11.44 8.19
C ARG A 142 9.24 -12.29 8.75
N VAL A 143 8.60 -11.85 9.83
CA VAL A 143 7.44 -12.51 10.45
C VAL A 143 6.33 -12.73 9.42
N LEU A 144 5.92 -11.67 8.71
CA LEU A 144 4.86 -11.75 7.67
C LEU A 144 5.22 -12.62 6.45
N LYS A 145 6.48 -13.08 6.34
CA LYS A 145 6.91 -13.98 5.26
C LYS A 145 7.13 -15.42 5.71
N HIS A 146 7.48 -15.65 6.96
CA HIS A 146 8.07 -16.91 7.39
C HIS A 146 7.43 -17.51 8.66
N ASP A 147 6.72 -16.72 9.46
CA ASP A 147 6.09 -17.23 10.66
C ASP A 147 4.94 -18.19 10.33
N GLU A 148 4.82 -19.29 11.07
CA GLU A 148 3.84 -20.34 10.78
C GLU A 148 2.40 -19.85 10.89
N THR A 149 2.13 -18.86 11.75
CA THR A 149 0.79 -18.32 12.00
C THR A 149 0.60 -17.00 11.27
N LEU A 150 1.56 -16.09 11.34
CA LEU A 150 1.45 -14.72 10.84
C LEU A 150 1.86 -14.55 9.38
N ALA A 151 2.51 -15.53 8.75
CA ALA A 151 2.86 -15.41 7.33
C ALA A 151 1.62 -15.14 6.47
N LEU A 152 1.75 -14.17 5.58
CA LEU A 152 0.70 -13.86 4.62
C LEU A 152 0.53 -15.05 3.65
N PRO A 153 -0.69 -15.38 3.23
CA PRO A 153 -0.92 -16.34 2.15
C PRO A 153 -0.20 -15.92 0.87
N ALA A 154 0.20 -16.87 0.03
CA ALA A 154 0.79 -16.56 -1.27
C ALA A 154 -0.16 -15.66 -2.08
N ALA A 155 0.37 -14.60 -2.70
CA ALA A 155 -0.44 -13.75 -3.55
C ALA A 155 -1.02 -14.59 -4.68
N ALA A 156 -2.33 -14.49 -4.91
CA ALA A 156 -2.97 -15.14 -6.04
C ALA A 156 -2.30 -14.67 -7.34
N THR A 157 -1.95 -15.61 -8.21
CA THR A 157 -1.50 -15.29 -9.56
C THR A 157 -2.63 -14.63 -10.31
N VAL A 158 -2.59 -13.30 -10.42
CA VAL A 158 -3.48 -12.57 -11.31
C VAL A 158 -3.01 -12.85 -12.72
N GLU A 159 -3.82 -13.60 -13.47
CA GLU A 159 -3.65 -13.71 -14.92
C GLU A 159 -3.93 -12.33 -15.53
N ALA A 160 -2.89 -11.51 -15.63
CA ALA A 160 -2.98 -10.24 -16.30
C ALA A 160 -3.26 -10.52 -17.78
N THR A 161 -4.49 -10.25 -18.22
CA THR A 161 -4.78 -10.16 -19.65
C THR A 161 -3.98 -8.97 -20.16
N LEU A 162 -2.87 -9.25 -20.85
CA LEU A 162 -2.06 -8.22 -21.48
C LEU A 162 -2.93 -7.56 -22.56
N LEU A 163 -3.42 -6.37 -22.24
CA LEU A 163 -4.02 -5.52 -23.28
C LEU A 163 -2.95 -5.31 -24.35
N PRO A 164 -3.30 -5.45 -25.64
CA PRO A 164 -2.38 -5.13 -26.72
C PRO A 164 -1.83 -3.73 -26.47
N ALA A 165 -0.51 -3.56 -26.59
CA ALA A 165 0.11 -2.26 -26.43
C ALA A 165 -0.63 -1.26 -27.34
N PRO A 166 -1.12 -0.12 -26.81
CA PRO A 166 -1.86 0.85 -27.62
C PRO A 166 -1.00 1.25 -28.82
N GLN A 167 -1.46 0.88 -30.01
CA GLN A 167 -0.78 1.24 -31.24
C GLN A 167 -1.04 2.72 -31.51
N ALA A 168 0.03 3.52 -31.53
CA ALA A 168 -0.07 4.89 -31.99
C ALA A 168 -0.48 4.89 -33.48
N ASP A 169 -1.43 5.74 -33.83
CA ASP A 169 -1.75 6.02 -35.23
C ASP A 169 -0.52 6.58 -35.98
N ASP A 170 -0.57 6.52 -37.30
CA ASP A 170 0.56 6.91 -38.14
C ASP A 170 0.86 8.42 -38.05
N GLU A 171 -0.16 9.22 -37.73
CA GLU A 171 -0.01 10.65 -37.46
C GLU A 171 0.83 10.91 -36.20
N THR A 172 0.54 10.19 -35.11
CA THR A 172 1.28 10.28 -33.84
C THR A 172 2.71 9.78 -34.01
N LYS A 173 2.93 8.71 -34.80
CA LYS A 173 4.28 8.23 -35.14
C LYS A 173 5.05 9.27 -35.95
N ALA A 174 4.42 9.88 -36.96
CA ALA A 174 5.03 10.93 -37.77
C ALA A 174 5.39 12.16 -36.94
N ARG A 175 4.48 12.60 -36.06
CA ARG A 175 4.72 13.72 -35.12
C ARG A 175 5.89 13.43 -34.18
N ARG A 176 5.98 12.21 -33.63
CA ARG A 176 7.09 11.78 -32.76
C ARG A 176 8.42 11.73 -33.51
N LYS A 177 8.42 11.25 -34.77
CA LYS A 177 9.62 11.23 -35.62
C LYS A 177 10.11 12.65 -35.93
N ALA A 178 9.22 13.54 -36.36
CA ALA A 178 9.55 14.93 -36.64
C ALA A 178 10.03 15.70 -35.39
N ALA A 179 9.48 15.40 -34.21
CA ALA A 179 9.96 15.97 -32.95
C ALA A 179 11.37 15.46 -32.58
N LYS A 180 11.63 14.16 -32.80
CA LYS A 180 12.95 13.56 -32.56
C LYS A 180 14.01 14.12 -33.51
N GLU A 181 13.68 14.30 -34.78
CA GLU A 181 14.56 14.89 -35.79
C GLU A 181 14.88 16.35 -35.49
N ARG A 182 13.87 17.15 -35.10
CA ARG A 182 14.08 18.54 -34.64
C ARG A 182 15.01 18.60 -33.42
N LYS A 183 14.76 17.78 -32.40
CA LYS A 183 15.60 17.73 -31.20
C LYS A 183 17.04 17.28 -31.49
N GLN A 184 17.22 16.38 -32.46
CA GLN A 184 18.56 15.96 -32.91
C GLN A 184 19.28 17.05 -33.70
N ALA A 185 18.59 17.76 -34.58
CA ALA A 185 19.14 18.88 -35.33
C ALA A 185 19.56 20.03 -34.40
N GLU A 186 18.72 20.40 -33.44
CA GLU A 186 19.04 21.41 -32.42
C GLU A 186 20.24 20.99 -31.55
N ALA A 187 20.32 19.71 -31.15
CA ALA A 187 21.45 19.21 -30.39
C ALA A 187 22.76 19.23 -31.20
N ARG A 188 22.71 18.93 -32.51
CA ARG A 188 23.87 19.01 -33.41
C ARG A 188 24.32 20.45 -33.60
N ALA A 189 23.39 21.36 -33.89
CA ALA A 189 23.67 22.79 -34.02
C ALA A 189 24.28 23.37 -32.73
N ARG A 190 23.76 23.00 -31.56
CA ARG A 190 24.30 23.42 -30.26
C ARG A 190 25.72 22.88 -30.01
N ARG A 191 26.01 21.65 -30.42
CA ARG A 191 27.36 21.06 -30.34
C ARG A 191 28.35 21.76 -31.27
N GLU A 192 27.95 22.07 -32.50
CA GLU A 192 28.79 22.80 -33.46
C GLU A 192 29.08 24.24 -33.02
N GLN A 193 28.09 24.92 -32.45
CA GLN A 193 28.28 26.25 -31.85
C GLN A 193 29.25 26.21 -30.65
N GLN A 194 29.15 25.20 -29.79
CA GLN A 194 30.07 25.02 -28.66
C GLN A 194 31.50 24.70 -29.11
N LEU A 195 31.68 23.93 -30.18
CA LEU A 195 32.99 23.63 -30.75
C LEU A 195 33.64 24.87 -31.37
N LYS A 196 32.87 25.69 -32.10
CA LYS A 196 33.36 26.97 -32.66
C LYS A 196 33.71 27.99 -31.58
N ALA A 197 33.00 28.01 -30.46
CA ALA A 197 33.29 28.90 -29.33
C ALA A 197 34.53 28.48 -28.51
N ARG A 198 34.91 27.18 -28.53
CA ARG A 198 36.13 26.68 -27.86
C ARG A 198 37.39 26.73 -28.71
N GLY A 199 37.27 26.90 -30.02
CA GLY A 199 38.38 27.03 -30.96
C GLY A 199 38.78 28.47 -31.28
N ARG A 200 38.38 29.43 -30.43
CA ARG A 200 38.67 30.86 -30.55
C ARG A 200 39.38 31.36 -29.31
#